data_AF-A0A0P9EUC9-F1
#
_entry.id   AF-A0A0P9EUC9-F1
#
_cell.length_a   1.000
_cell.length_b   1.000
_cell.length_c   1.000
_cell.angle_alpha   90.00
_cell.angle_beta   90.00
_cell.angle_gamma   90.00
#
_symmetry.space_group_name_H-M   'P 1'
#
loop_
_entity.id
_entity.type
_entity.pdbx_description
1 polymer ?
#
loop_
_entity_poly.entity_id
_entity_poly.type
_entity_poly.pdbx_seq_one_letter_code
_entity_poly.pdbx_strand_id
1 'polypeptide(L)' 'TWYEPFTEQDDIDAAVHWVLRRPGIFLNTPGDIHLLPKVLDAASRFVPGPQSELDPVMEALSPEPLFT' A
#
# COMPACT_ATOMS: atom_id res chain seq x y z
N THR A 1 7.78 -4.73 -15.51
CA THR A 1 7.63 -5.59 -14.32
C THR A 1 6.79 -6.80 -14.69
N TRP A 2 6.84 -7.89 -13.92
CA TRP A 2 6.03 -9.11 -14.18
C TRP A 2 4.64 -9.07 -13.51
N TYR A 3 4.40 -8.04 -12.68
CA TYR A 3 3.13 -7.66 -12.10
C TYR A 3 2.85 -6.17 -12.40
N GLU A 4 1.59 -5.77 -12.29
CA GLU A 4 1.14 -4.38 -12.40
C GLU A 4 1.03 -3.77 -10.98
N PRO A 5 1.92 -2.83 -10.60
CA PRO A 5 1.81 -2.14 -9.32
C PRO A 5 0.78 -1.02 -9.36
N PHE A 6 0.30 -0.59 -8.19
CA PHE A 6 -0.30 0.74 -8.06
C PHE A 6 0.72 1.82 -8.44
N THR A 7 0.26 2.82 -9.18
CA THR A 7 1.11 3.91 -9.68
C THR A 7 0.63 5.29 -9.25
N GLU A 8 -0.66 5.45 -8.95
CA GLU A 8 -1.24 6.69 -8.43
C GLU A 8 -0.91 6.87 -6.95
N GLN A 9 -0.66 8.13 -6.54
CA GLN A 9 -0.21 8.41 -5.18
C GLN A 9 -1.27 8.04 -4.14
N ASP A 10 -2.55 8.34 -4.41
CA ASP A 10 -3.64 8.09 -3.46
C ASP A 10 -3.86 6.58 -3.23
N ASP A 11 -3.69 5.77 -4.27
CA ASP A 11 -3.78 4.30 -4.16
C ASP A 11 -2.60 3.73 -3.36
N ILE A 12 -1.40 4.27 -3.59
CA ILE A 12 -0.19 3.92 -2.83
C ILE A 12 -0.34 4.33 -1.36
N ASP A 13 -0.88 5.52 -1.08
CA ASP A 13 -1.16 5.99 0.27
C ASP A 13 -2.09 5.01 1.01
N ALA A 14 -3.21 4.66 0.37
CA ALA A 14 -4.18 3.71 0.91
C ALA A 14 -3.53 2.35 1.20
N ALA A 15 -2.81 1.79 0.23
CA ALA A 15 -2.17 0.48 0.37
C ALA A 15 -1.09 0.47 1.48
N VAL A 16 -0.23 1.50 1.52
CA VAL A 16 0.82 1.62 2.54
C VAL A 16 0.20 1.75 3.93
N HIS A 17 -0.78 2.64 4.11
CA HIS A 17 -1.41 2.85 5.41
C HIS A 17 -2.22 1.63 5.85
N TRP A 18 -2.87 0.93 4.91
CA TRP A 18 -3.59 -0.30 5.19
C TRP A 18 -2.66 -1.40 5.70
N VAL A 19 -1.45 -1.53 5.11
CA VAL A 19 -0.44 -2.48 5.58
C VAL A 19 0.09 -2.08 6.96
N LEU A 20 0.42 -0.80 7.16
CA LEU A 20 1.01 -0.31 8.41
C LEU A 20 0.03 -0.32 9.60
N ARG A 21 -1.29 -0.30 9.36
CA ARG A 21 -2.31 -0.46 10.42
C ARG A 21 -2.50 -1.91 10.86
N ARG A 22 -2.04 -2.89 10.07
CA ARG A 22 -2.27 -4.31 10.33
C ARG A 22 -1.11 -4.94 11.09
N PRO A 23 -1.31 -5.40 12.34
CA PRO A 23 -0.24 -6.04 13.10
C PRO A 23 0.21 -7.37 12.47
N GLY A 24 1.51 -7.65 12.55
CA GLY A 24 2.07 -8.95 12.16
C GLY A 24 2.33 -9.12 10.66
N ILE A 25 2.23 -8.06 9.86
CA ILE A 25 2.63 -8.08 8.44
C ILE A 25 3.73 -7.06 8.16
N PHE A 26 4.43 -7.24 7.04
CA PHE A 26 5.55 -6.40 6.60
C PHE A 26 5.26 -5.82 5.22
N LEU A 27 5.52 -4.51 5.04
CA LEU A 27 5.43 -3.85 3.74
C LEU A 27 6.72 -4.07 2.95
N ASN A 28 6.65 -4.83 1.87
CA ASN A 28 7.77 -4.94 0.93
C ASN A 28 7.85 -3.67 0.05
N THR A 29 9.04 -3.10 -0.11
CA THR A 29 9.23 -1.91 -0.94
C THR A 29 9.47 -2.27 -2.40
N PRO A 30 8.97 -1.46 -3.36
CA PRO A 30 9.23 -1.70 -4.77
C PRO A 30 10.70 -1.42 -5.09
N GLY A 31 11.28 -2.22 -5.99
CA GLY A 31 12.61 -1.94 -6.56
C GLY A 31 12.59 -0.86 -7.66
N ASP A 32 11.40 -0.38 -8.04
CA ASP A 32 11.22 0.67 -9.05
C ASP A 32 11.55 2.05 -8.45
N ILE A 33 12.48 2.77 -9.09
CA ILE A 33 12.99 4.06 -8.60
C ILE A 33 11.98 5.20 -8.67
N HIS A 34 10.90 5.06 -9.45
CA HIS A 34 9.83 6.04 -9.55
C HIS A 34 8.71 5.77 -8.55
N LEU A 35 8.51 4.50 -8.17
CA LEU A 35 7.51 4.11 -7.17
C LEU A 35 8.04 4.18 -5.74
N LEU A 36 9.33 3.87 -5.53
CA LEU A 36 9.93 3.89 -4.19
C LEU A 36 9.75 5.25 -3.48
N PRO A 37 9.96 6.42 -4.11
CA PRO A 37 9.70 7.72 -3.47
C PRO A 37 8.24 7.88 -3.03
N LYS A 38 7.27 7.40 -3.82
CA LYS A 38 5.84 7.49 -3.50
C LYS A 38 5.48 6.66 -2.27
N VAL A 39 6.04 5.46 -2.17
CA VAL A 39 5.86 4.55 -1.01
C VAL A 39 6.49 5.16 0.25
N LEU A 40 7.68 5.74 0.14
CA LEU A 40 8.34 6.39 1.28
C LEU A 40 7.60 7.65 1.73
N ASP A 41 7.08 8.45 0.79
CA ASP A 41 6.25 9.60 1.10
C ASP A 41 4.98 9.20 1.85
N ALA A 42 4.23 8.20 1.34
CA ALA A 42 3.06 7.64 1.99
C ALA A 42 3.36 7.17 3.43
N ALA A 43 4.45 6.43 3.62
CA ALA A 43 4.87 5.93 4.93
C ALA A 43 5.27 7.08 5.88
N SER A 44 5.89 8.15 5.37
CA SER A 44 6.27 9.31 6.18
C SER A 44 5.06 10.11 6.70
N ARG A 45 3.94 10.06 5.96
CA ARG A 45 2.66 10.69 6.31
C ARG A 45 1.72 9.74 7.05
N PHE A 46 2.21 8.58 7.50
CA PHE A 46 1.39 7.59 8.18
C PHE A 46 0.74 8.15 9.45
N VAL A 47 -0.57 7.94 9.58
CA VAL A 47 -1.34 8.24 10.80
C VAL A 47 -2.03 6.97 11.29
N PRO A 48 -1.80 6.55 12.55
CA PRO A 48 -2.50 5.42 13.15
C PRO A 48 -4.02 5.61 13.13
N GLY A 49 -4.75 4.52 12.97
CA GLY A 49 -6.21 4.53 12.96
C GLY A 49 -6.77 3.12 12.86
N PRO A 50 -8.10 2.96 12.93
CA PRO A 50 -8.73 1.65 12.81
C PRO A 50 -8.56 1.10 11.38
N GLN A 51 -8.39 -0.22 11.27
CA GLN A 51 -8.29 -0.92 9.98
C GLN A 51 -9.56 -0.74 9.14
N SER A 52 -10.72 -0.71 9.79
CA SER A 52 -12.05 -0.61 9.17
C SER A 52 -12.26 0.66 8.32
N GLU A 53 -11.45 1.69 8.50
CA GLU A 53 -11.49 2.88 7.64
C GLU A 53 -10.89 2.64 6.24
N LEU A 54 -9.91 1.73 6.13
CA LEU A 54 -9.19 1.47 4.88
C LEU A 54 -9.61 0.17 4.20
N ASP A 55 -10.28 -0.74 4.90
CA ASP A 55 -10.78 -1.99 4.30
C ASP A 55 -11.67 -1.76 3.07
N PRO A 56 -12.65 -0.82 3.07
CA PRO A 56 -13.47 -0.56 1.88
C PRO A 56 -12.67 0.03 0.72
N VAL A 57 -11.62 0.82 1.02
CA VAL A 57 -10.74 1.41 0.00
C VAL A 57 -9.93 0.31 -0.68
N MET A 58 -9.34 -0.60 0.11
CA MET A 58 -8.58 -1.72 -0.44
C MET A 58 -9.46 -2.72 -1.19
N GLU A 59 -10.71 -2.93 -0.75
CA GLU A 59 -11.68 -3.75 -1.50
C GLU A 59 -11.99 -3.14 -2.86
N ALA A 60 -12.20 -1.82 -2.94
CA ALA A 60 -12.43 -1.10 -4.19
C ALA A 60 -11.23 -1.13 -5.14
N LEU A 61 -9.99 -1.11 -4.60
CA LEU A 61 -8.76 -1.25 -5.37
C LEU A 61 -8.52 -2.67 -5.91
N SER A 62 -9.19 -3.68 -5.34
CA SER A 62 -9.16 -5.08 -5.78
C SER A 62 -7.75 -5.65 -6.09
N PRO A 63 -6.76 -5.54 -5.18
CA PRO A 63 -5.43 -6.08 -5.42
C PRO A 63 -5.45 -7.61 -5.48
N GLU A 64 -4.70 -8.18 -6.42
CA GLU A 64 -4.57 -9.62 -6.57
C GLU A 64 -3.32 -10.17 -5.86
N PRO A 65 -3.40 -11.34 -5.18
CA PRO A 65 -2.23 -11.99 -4.61
C PRO A 65 -1.22 -12.37 -5.69
N LEU A 66 0.05 -11.99 -5.50
CA LEU A 66 1.15 -12.40 -6.41
C LEU A 66 1.58 -13.85 -6.21
N PHE A 67 1.31 -14.44 -5.04
CA PHE A 67 1.66 -15.81 -4.68
C PHE A 67 0.42 -16.51 -4.09
N THR A 68 0.17 -17.75 -4.52
CA THR A 68 -0.96 -18.59 -4.08
C THR A 68 -0.49 -19.93 -3.54
#